data_AF-A0A9E1IM43-F1
#
_entry.id   AF-A0A9E1IM43-F1
#
_cell.length_a   1.000
_cell.length_b   1.000
_cell.length_c   1.000
_cell.angle_alpha   90.00
_cell.angle_beta   90.00
_cell.angle_gamma   90.00
#
_symmetry.space_group_name_H-M   'P 1'
#
loop_
_entity.id
_entity.type
_entity.pdbx_description
1 polymer ?
#
loop_
_entity_poly.entity_id
_entity_poly.type
_entity_poly.pdbx_seq_one_letter_code
_entity_poly.pdbx_strand_id
1 'polypeptide(L)' 'YYWSFVDNYEWNHGFDLRFGLFELDGTTKERLPRDVLGAYAAIADSNRLE' A
#
# COMPACT_ATOMS: atom_id res chain seq x y z
N TYR A 1 -3.76 11.25 -5.36
CA TYR A 1 -4.18 9.87 -5.02
C TYR A 1 -3.00 8.94 -5.21
N TYR A 2 -2.79 8.00 -4.29
CA TYR A 2 -1.69 7.03 -4.35
C TYR A 2 -2.18 5.70 -4.93
N TRP A 3 -1.41 5.16 -5.89
CA TRP A 3 -1.57 3.79 -6.36
C TRP A 3 -0.56 2.92 -5.59
N SER A 4 -1.00 1.98 -4.75
CA SER A 4 -2.38 1.56 -4.48
C SER A 4 -2.65 1.45 -2.99
N PHE A 5 -3.92 1.32 -2.60
CA PHE A 5 -4.24 1.13 -1.19
C PHE A 5 -3.74 -0.23 -0.69
N VAL A 6 -3.93 -1.29 -1.48
CA VAL A 6 -3.55 -2.66 -1.16
C VAL A 6 -2.89 -3.31 -2.36
N ASP A 7 -1.96 -4.23 -2.11
CA ASP A 7 -1.39 -5.07 -3.16
C ASP A 7 -2.50 -5.76 -3.97
N ASN A 8 -2.37 -5.73 -5.28
CA ASN A 8 -3.36 -6.25 -6.21
C ASN A 8 -2.66 -6.93 -7.40
N TYR A 9 -3.46 -7.47 -8.33
CA TYR A 9 -2.97 -8.13 -9.53
C TYR A 9 -2.59 -7.09 -10.60
N GLU A 10 -1.30 -6.97 -10.88
CA GLU A 10 -0.72 -5.98 -11.80
C GLU A 10 -0.62 -6.52 -13.24
N TRP A 11 -1.78 -6.83 -13.83
CA TRP A 11 -1.93 -7.13 -15.26
C TRP A 11 -0.94 -8.20 -15.78
N ASN A 12 0.02 -7.79 -16.63
CA ASN A 12 1.01 -8.66 -17.23
C ASN A 12 2.08 -9.15 -16.23
N HIS A 13 2.10 -8.59 -15.02
CA HIS A 13 3.06 -8.90 -13.96
C HIS A 13 2.47 -9.75 -12.83
N GLY A 14 1.19 -10.11 -12.92
CA GLY A 14 0.54 -10.90 -11.88
C GLY A 14 0.66 -10.27 -10.50
N PHE A 15 1.04 -11.06 -9.48
CA PHE A 15 1.25 -10.58 -8.11
C PHE A 15 2.72 -10.30 -7.76
N ASP A 16 3.59 -10.26 -8.76
CA ASP A 16 5.04 -10.09 -8.54
C ASP A 16 5.40 -8.65 -8.15
N LEU A 17 4.62 -7.67 -8.63
CA LEU A 17 4.78 -6.27 -8.27
C LEU A 17 3.81 -5.89 -7.15
N ARG A 18 4.35 -5.20 -6.13
CA ARG A 18 3.62 -4.80 -4.92
C ARG A 18 3.75 -3.30 -4.71
N PHE A 19 2.63 -2.59 -4.81
CA PHE A 19 2.52 -1.12 -4.71
C PHE A 19 1.57 -0.67 -3.60
N GLY A 20 0.98 -1.59 -2.85
CA GLY A 20 0.03 -1.26 -1.80
C GLY A 20 0.68 -0.55 -0.63
N LEU A 21 0.00 0.43 -0.05
CA LEU A 21 0.29 0.90 1.32
C LEU A 21 0.14 -0.24 2.35
N PHE A 22 -0.73 -1.20 2.04
CA PHE A 22 -0.91 -2.45 2.75
C PHE A 22 -0.47 -3.63 1.90
N GLU A 23 0.33 -4.52 2.49
CA GLU A 23 0.54 -5.87 1.97
C GLU A 23 -0.74 -6.69 2.12
N LEU A 24 -1.08 -7.49 1.09
CA LEU A 24 -2.18 -8.44 1.15
C LEU A 24 -1.64 -9.86 1.34
N ASP A 25 -2.04 -10.53 2.42
CA ASP A 25 -1.81 -11.96 2.55
C ASP A 25 -2.63 -12.72 1.49
N GLY A 26 -1.93 -13.47 0.63
CA GLY A 26 -2.54 -14.19 -0.49
C GLY A 26 -3.52 -15.29 -0.08
N THR A 27 -3.39 -15.83 1.14
CA THR A 27 -4.20 -16.94 1.66
C THR A 27 -5.32 -16.44 2.56
N THR A 28 -4.98 -15.68 3.61
CA THR A 28 -5.92 -15.22 4.64
C THR A 28 -6.66 -13.95 4.25
N LYS A 29 -6.15 -13.21 3.26
CA LYS A 29 -6.64 -11.89 2.84
C LYS A 29 -6.50 -10.80 3.91
N GLU A 30 -5.63 -11.03 4.89
CA GLU A 30 -5.25 -10.01 5.86
C GLU A 30 -4.51 -8.84 5.16
N ARG A 31 -4.69 -7.62 5.67
CA ARG A 31 -4.02 -6.41 5.18
C ARG A 31 -3.02 -5.96 6.21
N LEU A 32 -1.74 -6.09 5.90
CA LEU A 32 -0.65 -5.76 6.80
C LEU A 32 -0.07 -4.39 6.42
N PRO A 33 -0.02 -3.42 7.33
CA PRO A 33 0.51 -2.09 7.03
C PRO A 33 2.01 -2.16 6.70
N ARG A 34 2.45 -1.43 5.68
CA ARG A 34 3.89 -1.22 5.40
C ARG A 34 4.44 -0.03 6.17
N ASP A 35 5.76 0.00 6.36
CA ASP A 35 6.46 1.07 7.11
C ASP A 35 6.14 2.49 6.60
N VAL A 36 5.91 2.64 5.29
CA VAL A 36 5.57 3.93 4.66
C VAL A 36 4.22 4.49 5.14
N LEU A 37 3.34 3.66 5.69
CA LEU A 37 1.99 4.07 6.11
C LEU A 37 2.03 5.17 7.17
N GLY A 38 3.00 5.12 8.10
CA GLY A 38 3.16 6.15 9.12
C GLY A 38 3.46 7.52 8.52
N ALA A 39 4.41 7.58 7.58
CA ALA A 39 4.75 8.82 6.87
C ALA A 39 3.58 9.30 6.01
N TYR A 40 2.91 8.39 5.29
CA TYR A 40 1.76 8.73 4.46
C TYR A 40 0.60 9.29 5.29
N ALA A 41 0.35 8.73 6.47
CA ALA A 41 -0.66 9.22 7.41
C ALA A 41 -0.31 10.60 7.96
N ALA A 42 0.95 10.84 8.32
CA ALA A 42 1.41 12.16 8.79
C ALA A 42 1.26 13.24 7.71
N ILE A 43 1.57 12.93 6.45
CA ILE A 43 1.37 13.85 5.32
C ILE A 43 -0.11 14.16 5.13
N ALA A 44 -0.98 13.14 5.19
CA ALA A 44 -2.42 13.31 5.03
C ALA A 44 -3.05 14.13 6.17
N ASP A 45 -2.62 13.92 7.41
CA ASP A 45 -3.12 14.62 8.60
C ASP A 45 -2.64 16.08 8.64
N SER A 46 -1.36 16.31 8.34
CA SER A 46 -0.76 17.65 8.38
C SER A 46 -0.95 18.48 7.10
N ASN A 47 -1.35 17.83 5.99
CA ASN A 47 -1.37 18.42 4.65
C ASN A 47 -0.04 19.11 4.26
N ARG A 48 1.09 18.51 4.65
CA ARG A 48 2.44 19.03 4.44
C ARG A 48 3.43 17.91 4.10
N LEU A 49 4.43 18.24 3.30
CA LEU A 49 5.63 17.43 3.06
C LEU A 49 6.79 18.01 3.89
N GLU A 50 7.55 17.15 4.57
CA GLU A 50 8.78 17.53 5.29
C GLU A 50 10.01 17.43 4.38
#